data_AF-A0A3N5X6Z8-F1
#
_entry.id   AF-A0A3N5X6Z8-F1
#
_cell.length_a   1.000
_cell.length_b   1.000
_cell.length_c   1.000
_cell.angle_alpha   90.00
_cell.angle_beta   90.00
_cell.angle_gamma   90.00
#
_symmetry.space_group_name_H-M   'P 1'
#
loop_
_entity.id
_entity.type
_entity.pdbx_description
1 polymer ?
#
loop_
_entity_poly.entity_id
_entity_poly.type
_entity_poly.pdbx_seq_one_letter_code
_entity_poly.pdbx_strand_id
1 'polypeptide(L)'
;MTSTPHSKSLSILLVLVLLTSMAMGQKRITLKDGWMIRSSAEVKQPGELVSTGQFQPTGWYATSVPSTVVAALVRNKVYEDPHFGMNLRKMPGVGYPIGQNFANIPMPEDSPFKPSWWYRTEFSLPAGTRGQTPWLHFDGINFRANVWLNGRRLADSRQVAGAWRTYQFDVSEVAKPGEKNVLAVEVFAPTPQDLAVTFVDWNPTPPDKMMGLFRDVYLTTTGPVSVRYPQVITRLNPPALDEATLKVNVELRNASDQAVKGTAKGTIEKIEFSRPLELGPRETKTVSFDASSFPQLVMSHPRVWWPTALGQQPLYTLTVDFLVNGKVSDRQAIRFGIREVTSEFNPQGHRVFKINGRNILIRGAGYTPEMLLRSSPERQEAEIAYVKHMNLNTIRLEGKLEDDQFLETCDREGILLMPGWCCCDHWEKWKDWDDEDHSVAAQSLESQIRRLRSHPSVFVWFNGSDNPPPARVEQMYLDILKKLDWPNPVVSSAT
;
A
#
# COMPACT_ATOMS: atom_id res chain seq x y z
N MET A 1 25.05 -75.70 3.66
CA MET A 1 24.45 -74.64 2.81
C MET A 1 23.10 -74.31 3.40
N THR A 2 23.07 -73.33 4.30
CA THR A 2 21.90 -72.98 5.11
C THR A 2 21.70 -71.48 4.98
N SER A 3 20.61 -71.09 4.31
CA SER A 3 20.26 -69.71 3.97
C SER A 3 19.63 -68.99 5.17
N THR A 4 20.21 -67.84 5.52
CA THR A 4 19.68 -66.84 6.45
C THR A 4 18.60 -65.97 5.79
N PRO A 5 17.56 -65.53 6.52
CA PRO A 5 16.58 -64.58 6.00
C PRO A 5 16.99 -63.12 6.27
N HIS A 6 16.84 -62.26 5.27
CA HIS A 6 17.04 -60.81 5.36
C HIS A 6 15.88 -60.12 6.09
N SER A 7 16.17 -59.36 7.15
CA SER A 7 15.22 -58.42 7.77
C SER A 7 15.14 -57.15 6.94
N LYS A 8 13.94 -56.81 6.45
CA LYS A 8 13.64 -55.49 5.88
C LYS A 8 13.43 -54.50 7.03
N SER A 9 14.34 -53.53 7.16
CA SER A 9 14.18 -52.38 8.04
C SER A 9 13.19 -51.41 7.40
N LEU A 10 12.08 -51.13 8.08
CA LEU A 10 11.05 -50.19 7.65
C LEU A 10 11.43 -48.81 8.19
N SER A 11 12.06 -47.98 7.35
CA SER A 11 12.34 -46.58 7.67
C SER A 11 11.02 -45.79 7.67
N ILE A 12 10.53 -45.44 8.85
CA ILE A 12 9.41 -44.51 9.04
C ILE A 12 9.90 -43.11 8.69
N LEU A 13 9.45 -42.61 7.54
CA LEU A 13 9.63 -41.22 7.13
C LEU A 13 8.75 -40.33 8.01
N LEU A 14 9.37 -39.68 9.01
CA LEU A 14 8.71 -38.71 9.86
C LEU A 14 8.46 -37.44 9.03
N VAL A 15 7.27 -37.30 8.44
CA VAL A 15 6.84 -36.07 7.79
C VAL A 15 6.65 -35.02 8.88
N LEU A 16 7.62 -34.13 9.02
CA LEU A 16 7.52 -32.95 9.87
C LEU A 16 6.52 -31.98 9.22
N VAL A 17 5.26 -32.05 9.65
CA VAL A 17 4.26 -31.04 9.31
C VAL A 17 4.64 -29.77 10.07
N LEU A 18 5.36 -28.87 9.40
CA LEU A 18 5.53 -27.49 9.83
C LEU A 18 4.15 -26.82 9.81
N LEU A 19 3.46 -26.84 10.95
CA LEU A 19 2.32 -25.97 11.22
C LEU A 19 2.83 -24.53 11.24
N THR A 20 2.79 -23.87 10.10
CA THR A 20 2.88 -22.41 10.02
C THR A 20 1.67 -21.85 10.77
N SER A 21 1.89 -21.27 11.94
CA SER A 21 0.86 -20.48 12.61
C SER A 21 0.60 -19.25 11.74
N MET A 22 -0.41 -19.32 10.87
CA MET A 22 -1.03 -18.12 10.33
C MET A 22 -1.58 -17.35 11.54
N ALA A 23 -0.85 -16.34 11.99
CA ALA A 23 -1.37 -15.35 12.91
C ALA A 23 -2.60 -14.75 12.24
N MET A 24 -3.80 -15.11 12.70
CA MET A 24 -5.03 -14.47 12.24
C MET A 24 -4.95 -13.00 12.64
N GLY A 25 -4.53 -12.17 11.70
CA GLY A 25 -4.64 -10.71 11.78
C GLY A 25 -6.10 -10.28 11.79
N GLN A 26 -6.31 -8.98 11.85
CA GLN A 26 -7.62 -8.35 11.75
C GLN A 26 -8.49 -8.99 10.65
N LYS A 27 -9.75 -9.32 10.97
CA LYS A 27 -10.66 -9.96 10.01
C LYS A 27 -10.97 -8.98 8.88
N ARG A 28 -10.28 -9.17 7.75
CA ARG A 28 -10.44 -8.38 6.52
C ARG A 28 -11.51 -8.97 5.63
N ILE A 29 -12.45 -8.14 5.19
CA ILE A 29 -13.47 -8.47 4.18
C ILE A 29 -13.16 -7.62 2.96
N THR A 30 -12.45 -8.19 1.99
CA THR A 30 -12.14 -7.50 0.73
C THR A 30 -13.38 -7.41 -0.14
N LEU A 31 -13.75 -6.18 -0.53
CA LEU A 31 -14.84 -5.92 -1.46
C LEU A 31 -14.29 -6.02 -2.89
N LYS A 32 -13.96 -7.23 -3.33
CA LYS A 32 -13.38 -7.46 -4.67
C LYS A 32 -14.46 -7.53 -5.76
N ASP A 33 -15.55 -8.25 -5.47
CA ASP A 33 -16.56 -8.65 -6.43
C ASP A 33 -17.87 -7.85 -6.27
N GLY A 34 -18.80 -8.02 -7.23
CA GLY A 34 -20.14 -7.42 -7.16
C GLY A 34 -20.20 -5.92 -7.46
N TRP A 35 -19.10 -5.34 -7.95
CA TRP A 35 -19.06 -3.94 -8.34
C TRP A 35 -19.72 -3.72 -9.70
N MET A 36 -20.33 -2.56 -9.85
CA MET A 36 -20.87 -2.05 -11.11
C MET A 36 -20.47 -0.60 -11.30
N ILE A 37 -20.30 -0.17 -12.55
CA ILE A 37 -19.92 1.21 -12.89
C ILE A 37 -20.82 1.85 -13.94
N ARG A 38 -20.97 3.18 -13.87
CA ARG A 38 -21.62 4.00 -14.90
C ARG A 38 -21.13 5.45 -14.82
N SER A 39 -21.09 6.14 -15.96
CA SER A 39 -20.81 7.58 -16.02
C SER A 39 -21.89 8.38 -15.28
N SER A 40 -21.50 9.41 -14.54
CA SER A 40 -22.42 10.36 -13.89
C SER A 40 -23.22 11.18 -14.90
N ALA A 41 -22.77 11.27 -16.16
CA ALA A 41 -23.57 11.87 -17.23
C ALA A 41 -24.92 11.16 -17.40
N GLU A 42 -24.98 9.87 -17.10
CA GLU A 42 -26.18 9.04 -17.23
C GLU A 42 -26.91 8.78 -15.90
N VAL A 43 -26.26 9.05 -14.76
CA VAL A 43 -26.85 8.87 -13.43
C VAL A 43 -27.33 10.21 -12.91
N LYS A 44 -28.65 10.44 -12.94
CA LYS A 44 -29.25 11.71 -12.49
C LYS A 44 -29.62 11.73 -11.01
N GLN A 45 -29.65 10.56 -10.38
CA GLN A 45 -29.99 10.39 -8.98
C GLN A 45 -28.83 10.86 -8.07
N PRO A 46 -29.13 11.42 -6.88
CA PRO A 46 -28.10 11.85 -5.94
C PRO A 46 -27.41 10.65 -5.28
N GLY A 47 -26.19 10.85 -4.77
CA GLY A 47 -25.39 9.79 -4.13
C GLY A 47 -26.07 9.13 -2.93
N GLU A 48 -26.90 9.89 -2.21
CA GLU A 48 -27.77 9.42 -1.12
C GLU A 48 -28.75 8.34 -1.59
N LEU A 49 -29.23 8.42 -2.84
CA LEU A 49 -30.10 7.38 -3.40
C LEU A 49 -29.27 6.24 -4.00
N VAL A 50 -28.21 6.56 -4.77
CA VAL A 50 -27.35 5.58 -5.46
C VAL A 50 -26.74 4.57 -4.47
N SER A 51 -26.39 5.02 -3.27
CA SER A 51 -25.84 4.20 -2.18
C SER A 51 -26.90 3.48 -1.33
N THR A 52 -28.09 3.20 -1.87
CA THR A 52 -29.13 2.44 -1.17
C THR A 52 -29.63 1.26 -2.02
N GLY A 53 -30.34 0.34 -1.38
CA GLY A 53 -31.03 -0.76 -2.07
C GLY A 53 -32.26 -0.32 -2.87
N GLN A 54 -32.69 0.95 -2.74
CA GLN A 54 -33.79 1.50 -3.55
C GLN A 54 -33.33 1.80 -4.98
N PHE A 55 -32.06 2.14 -5.17
CA PHE A 55 -31.49 2.38 -6.48
C PHE A 55 -31.27 1.09 -7.24
N GLN A 56 -31.77 1.04 -8.47
CA GLN A 56 -31.59 -0.09 -9.39
C GLN A 56 -30.52 0.28 -10.44
N PRO A 57 -29.33 -0.34 -10.42
CA PRO A 57 -28.22 -0.03 -11.33
C PRO A 57 -28.43 -0.68 -12.72
N THR A 58 -29.59 -0.44 -13.35
CA THR A 58 -29.92 -1.00 -14.66
C THR A 58 -28.98 -0.46 -15.74
N GLY A 59 -28.39 -1.34 -16.54
CA GLY A 59 -27.46 -0.97 -17.61
C GLY A 59 -26.07 -0.56 -17.13
N TRP A 60 -25.74 -0.73 -15.85
CA TRP A 60 -24.37 -0.50 -15.36
C TRP A 60 -23.45 -1.66 -15.78
N TYR A 61 -22.17 -1.35 -15.97
CA TYR A 61 -21.17 -2.35 -16.38
C TYR A 61 -20.61 -3.08 -15.16
N ALA A 62 -20.62 -4.41 -15.18
CA ALA A 62 -20.08 -5.20 -14.07
C ALA A 62 -18.54 -5.09 -14.02
N THR A 63 -17.96 -5.00 -12.83
CA THR A 63 -16.50 -5.02 -12.66
C THR A 63 -16.10 -5.66 -11.34
N SER A 64 -14.79 -5.74 -11.14
CA SER A 64 -14.14 -6.05 -9.87
C SER A 64 -13.33 -4.83 -9.45
N VAL A 65 -13.06 -4.70 -8.16
CA VAL A 65 -12.09 -3.73 -7.64
C VAL A 65 -10.90 -4.53 -7.11
N PRO A 66 -9.65 -4.18 -7.46
CA PRO A 66 -9.21 -2.98 -8.18
C PRO A 66 -9.57 -2.93 -9.68
N SER A 67 -9.93 -1.75 -10.18
CA SER A 67 -10.14 -1.47 -11.62
C SER A 67 -10.19 0.02 -11.90
N THR A 68 -9.59 0.44 -13.01
CA THR A 68 -9.88 1.73 -13.66
C THR A 68 -11.16 1.65 -14.49
N VAL A 69 -11.69 2.79 -14.92
CA VAL A 69 -12.92 2.86 -15.72
C VAL A 69 -12.69 2.19 -17.08
N VAL A 70 -11.61 2.51 -17.78
CA VAL A 70 -11.31 1.90 -19.08
C VAL A 70 -11.04 0.40 -18.94
N ALA A 71 -10.35 -0.06 -17.87
CA ALA A 71 -10.18 -1.49 -17.63
C ALA A 71 -11.52 -2.23 -17.52
N ALA A 72 -12.48 -1.65 -16.81
CA ALA A 72 -13.82 -2.22 -16.68
C ALA A 72 -14.57 -2.22 -18.03
N LEU A 73 -14.49 -1.14 -18.81
CA LEU A 73 -15.16 -1.05 -20.13
C LEU A 73 -14.57 -2.03 -21.16
N VAL A 74 -13.24 -2.21 -21.18
CA VAL A 74 -12.57 -3.23 -22.01
C VAL A 74 -13.01 -4.64 -21.59
N ARG A 75 -13.12 -4.90 -20.28
CA ARG A 75 -13.63 -6.19 -19.77
C ARG A 75 -15.07 -6.45 -20.22
N ASN A 76 -15.91 -5.42 -20.24
CA ASN A 76 -17.31 -5.50 -20.71
C ASN A 76 -17.44 -5.42 -22.25
N LYS A 77 -16.33 -5.46 -23.00
CA LYS A 77 -16.33 -5.41 -24.47
C LYS A 77 -16.96 -4.15 -25.07
N VAL A 78 -17.02 -3.08 -24.29
CA VAL A 78 -17.39 -1.74 -24.79
C VAL A 78 -16.29 -1.21 -25.71
N TYR A 79 -15.03 -1.50 -25.37
CA TYR A 79 -13.88 -1.23 -26.23
C TYR A 79 -13.06 -2.50 -26.47
N GLU A 80 -12.42 -2.56 -27.63
CA GLU A 80 -11.48 -3.62 -27.99
C GLU A 80 -10.20 -3.57 -27.11
N ASP A 81 -9.39 -4.63 -27.15
CA ASP A 81 -8.12 -4.67 -26.42
C ASP A 81 -7.19 -3.52 -26.87
N PRO A 82 -6.83 -2.59 -25.97
CA PRO A 82 -5.98 -1.46 -26.34
C PRO A 82 -4.54 -1.85 -26.67
N HIS A 83 -4.09 -3.07 -26.36
CA HIS A 83 -2.74 -3.55 -26.66
C HIS A 83 -2.58 -4.01 -28.11
N PHE A 84 -3.66 -4.05 -28.90
CA PHE A 84 -3.63 -4.53 -30.28
C PHE A 84 -3.78 -3.39 -31.29
N GLY A 85 -2.84 -3.33 -32.25
CA GLY A 85 -2.89 -2.40 -33.39
C GLY A 85 -3.12 -0.95 -32.98
N MET A 86 -4.17 -0.33 -33.54
CA MET A 86 -4.54 1.06 -33.27
C MET A 86 -5.78 1.18 -32.37
N ASN A 87 -6.14 0.12 -31.64
CA ASN A 87 -7.40 0.07 -30.89
C ASN A 87 -7.47 1.13 -29.80
N LEU A 88 -6.37 1.36 -29.06
CA LEU A 88 -6.29 2.47 -28.12
C LEU A 88 -6.57 3.82 -28.80
N ARG A 89 -5.97 4.07 -29.98
CA ARG A 89 -6.14 5.31 -30.73
C ARG A 89 -7.56 5.53 -31.27
N LYS A 90 -8.34 4.46 -31.42
CA LYS A 90 -9.75 4.52 -31.84
C LYS A 90 -10.70 4.80 -30.67
N MET A 91 -10.25 4.69 -29.42
CA MET A 91 -11.10 4.95 -28.27
C MET A 91 -11.49 6.43 -28.21
N PRO A 92 -12.76 6.78 -27.92
CA PRO A 92 -13.16 8.16 -27.68
C PRO A 92 -12.32 8.82 -26.58
N GLY A 93 -12.01 10.11 -26.73
CA GLY A 93 -11.14 10.84 -25.80
C GLY A 93 -9.63 10.69 -26.07
N VAL A 94 -9.20 9.80 -26.97
CA VAL A 94 -7.78 9.64 -27.36
C VAL A 94 -7.42 10.61 -28.50
N GLY A 95 -7.39 11.90 -28.18
CA GLY A 95 -7.07 12.98 -29.14
C GLY A 95 -5.63 13.49 -29.08
N TYR A 96 -4.85 13.08 -28.07
CA TYR A 96 -3.51 13.65 -27.85
C TYR A 96 -2.52 13.31 -28.98
N PRO A 97 -1.55 14.19 -29.28
CA PRO A 97 -0.48 13.93 -30.24
C PRO A 97 0.48 12.83 -29.78
N ILE A 98 1.03 12.08 -30.75
CA ILE A 98 2.04 11.04 -30.49
C ILE A 98 3.37 11.71 -30.09
N GLY A 99 4.07 11.14 -29.12
CA GLY A 99 5.40 11.58 -28.69
C GLY A 99 5.42 12.80 -27.77
N GLN A 100 4.25 13.29 -27.32
CA GLN A 100 4.18 14.31 -26.28
C GLN A 100 4.07 13.66 -24.89
N ASN A 101 4.49 14.38 -23.86
CA ASN A 101 4.31 13.94 -22.48
C ASN A 101 2.83 14.03 -22.10
N PHE A 102 2.18 12.87 -22.07
CA PHE A 102 0.74 12.72 -21.91
C PHE A 102 0.24 13.21 -20.55
N ALA A 103 1.11 13.19 -19.52
CA ALA A 103 0.80 13.69 -18.18
C ALA A 103 0.32 15.14 -18.19
N ASN A 104 0.87 15.94 -19.13
CA ASN A 104 0.67 17.38 -19.20
C ASN A 104 -0.48 17.80 -20.12
N ILE A 105 -1.16 16.85 -20.77
CA ILE A 105 -2.20 17.13 -21.76
C ILE A 105 -3.56 17.07 -21.08
N PRO A 106 -4.40 18.12 -21.13
CA PRO A 106 -5.74 18.09 -20.56
C PRO A 106 -6.61 17.06 -21.30
N MET A 107 -7.58 16.49 -20.57
CA MET A 107 -8.58 15.62 -21.19
C MET A 107 -9.46 16.47 -22.15
N PRO A 108 -9.73 15.99 -23.38
CA PRO A 108 -10.65 16.68 -24.30
C PRO A 108 -12.02 16.94 -23.68
N GLU A 109 -12.66 18.06 -24.02
CA GLU A 109 -13.97 18.44 -23.48
C GLU A 109 -15.09 17.49 -23.90
N ASP A 110 -14.96 16.85 -25.06
CA ASP A 110 -15.89 15.85 -25.59
C ASP A 110 -15.57 14.42 -25.14
N SER A 111 -14.58 14.23 -24.26
CA SER A 111 -14.23 12.91 -23.74
C SER A 111 -15.39 12.33 -22.91
N PRO A 112 -15.80 11.06 -23.14
CA PRO A 112 -16.81 10.40 -22.29
C PRO A 112 -16.32 10.14 -20.87
N PHE A 113 -15.03 10.39 -20.62
CA PHE A 113 -14.37 10.28 -19.33
C PHE A 113 -14.26 11.63 -18.61
N LYS A 114 -14.71 12.74 -19.22
CA LYS A 114 -14.74 14.05 -18.55
C LYS A 114 -15.71 14.08 -17.36
N PRO A 115 -16.93 13.51 -17.46
CA PRO A 115 -17.80 13.32 -16.29
C PRO A 115 -17.18 12.36 -15.27
N SER A 116 -17.56 12.52 -14.01
CA SER A 116 -17.26 11.52 -12.97
C SER A 116 -17.87 10.14 -13.29
N TRP A 117 -17.38 9.11 -12.63
CA TRP A 117 -17.87 7.74 -12.78
C TRP A 117 -18.23 7.14 -11.44
N TRP A 118 -19.40 6.54 -11.37
CA TRP A 118 -19.87 5.83 -10.20
C TRP A 118 -19.31 4.41 -10.17
N TYR A 119 -18.88 3.99 -8.99
CA TYR A 119 -18.61 2.62 -8.58
C TYR A 119 -19.61 2.27 -7.48
N ARG A 120 -20.40 1.21 -7.66
CA ARG A 120 -21.39 0.76 -6.69
C ARG A 120 -21.23 -0.72 -6.41
N THR A 121 -21.28 -1.11 -5.14
CA THR A 121 -21.33 -2.52 -4.73
C THR A 121 -22.30 -2.70 -3.57
N GLU A 122 -22.74 -3.94 -3.38
CA GLU A 122 -23.54 -4.35 -2.25
C GLU A 122 -22.82 -5.48 -1.52
N PHE A 123 -22.75 -5.40 -0.20
CA PHE A 123 -22.01 -6.37 0.60
C PHE A 123 -22.74 -6.64 1.92
N SER A 124 -22.41 -7.76 2.55
CA SER A 124 -22.97 -8.12 3.86
C SER A 124 -21.87 -8.07 4.91
N LEU A 125 -22.11 -7.31 5.97
CA LEU A 125 -21.25 -7.34 7.14
C LEU A 125 -21.76 -8.47 8.07
N PRO A 126 -20.93 -9.42 8.53
CA PRO A 126 -21.41 -10.55 9.32
C PRO A 126 -22.11 -10.12 10.61
N ALA A 127 -23.22 -10.77 11.00
CA ALA A 127 -23.96 -10.42 12.22
C ALA A 127 -23.11 -10.47 13.51
N GLY A 128 -22.09 -11.33 13.53
CA GLY A 128 -21.13 -11.45 14.64
C GLY A 128 -20.22 -10.23 14.86
N THR A 129 -20.27 -9.22 14.00
CA THR A 129 -19.53 -7.95 14.20
C THR A 129 -20.38 -6.90 14.93
N ARG A 130 -21.59 -7.24 15.39
CA ARG A 130 -22.42 -6.32 16.19
C ARG A 130 -21.68 -5.94 17.48
N GLY A 131 -21.59 -4.63 17.75
CA GLY A 131 -20.85 -4.09 18.90
C GLY A 131 -19.33 -3.95 18.68
N GLN A 132 -18.83 -4.30 17.49
CA GLN A 132 -17.48 -3.96 17.05
C GLN A 132 -17.50 -2.63 16.27
N THR A 133 -16.33 -2.02 16.09
CA THR A 133 -16.11 -0.85 15.22
C THR A 133 -15.73 -1.33 13.82
N PRO A 134 -16.62 -1.22 12.81
CA PRO A 134 -16.26 -1.44 11.41
C PRO A 134 -15.51 -0.25 10.82
N TRP A 135 -14.47 -0.55 10.06
CA TRP A 135 -13.65 0.41 9.32
C TRP A 135 -13.73 0.11 7.83
N LEU A 136 -14.07 1.11 7.01
CA LEU A 136 -13.99 1.02 5.55
C LEU A 136 -12.67 1.61 5.08
N HIS A 137 -11.92 0.86 4.28
CA HIS A 137 -10.59 1.21 3.80
C HIS A 137 -10.57 1.32 2.28
N PHE A 138 -9.79 2.29 1.79
CA PHE A 138 -9.42 2.44 0.39
C PHE A 138 -7.90 2.58 0.30
N ASP A 139 -7.25 1.64 -0.38
CA ASP A 139 -5.79 1.63 -0.51
C ASP A 139 -5.29 2.53 -1.66
N GLY A 140 -6.19 3.01 -2.52
CA GLY A 140 -5.87 3.87 -3.65
C GLY A 140 -7.09 4.23 -4.50
N ILE A 141 -7.30 5.52 -4.71
CA ILE A 141 -8.33 6.09 -5.58
C ILE A 141 -7.63 7.05 -6.53
N ASN A 142 -7.78 6.85 -7.84
CA ASN A 142 -7.25 7.79 -8.82
C ASN A 142 -8.42 8.59 -9.44
N PHE A 143 -8.57 9.89 -9.22
CA PHE A 143 -7.74 10.74 -8.35
C PHE A 143 -8.45 11.22 -7.09
N ARG A 144 -9.73 11.62 -7.21
CA ARG A 144 -10.53 12.10 -6.08
C ARG A 144 -11.93 11.50 -6.12
N ALA A 145 -12.63 11.46 -4.98
CA ALA A 145 -13.94 10.85 -4.93
C ALA A 145 -14.91 11.42 -3.88
N ASN A 146 -16.20 11.30 -4.13
CA ASN A 146 -17.21 11.35 -3.09
C ASN A 146 -17.57 9.91 -2.66
N VAL A 147 -17.77 9.67 -1.36
CA VAL A 147 -18.02 8.32 -0.81
C VAL A 147 -19.30 8.29 0.00
N TRP A 148 -20.21 7.36 -0.30
CA TRP A 148 -21.45 7.15 0.44
C TRP A 148 -21.65 5.69 0.85
N LEU A 149 -22.22 5.49 2.02
CA LEU A 149 -22.65 4.19 2.52
C LEU A 149 -24.09 4.28 3.00
N ASN A 150 -24.97 3.39 2.53
CA ASN A 150 -26.36 3.29 2.96
C ASN A 150 -27.13 4.64 2.97
N GLY A 151 -26.88 5.48 1.98
CA GLY A 151 -27.50 6.81 1.84
C GLY A 151 -26.85 7.94 2.63
N ARG A 152 -25.81 7.68 3.44
CA ARG A 152 -25.05 8.72 4.14
C ARG A 152 -23.72 8.98 3.46
N ARG A 153 -23.41 10.24 3.17
CA ARG A 153 -22.10 10.66 2.67
C ARG A 153 -21.07 10.54 3.80
N LEU A 154 -20.02 9.76 3.57
CA LEU A 154 -18.89 9.58 4.48
C LEU A 154 -17.83 10.65 4.27
N ALA A 155 -17.56 11.00 3.01
CA ALA A 155 -16.60 12.03 2.63
C ALA A 155 -16.92 12.62 1.25
N ASP A 156 -16.44 13.83 1.01
CA ASP A 156 -16.50 14.51 -0.30
C ASP A 156 -15.13 14.53 -1.01
N SER A 157 -15.15 14.99 -2.27
CA SER A 157 -13.98 15.05 -3.17
C SER A 157 -12.89 16.04 -2.76
N ARG A 158 -13.10 16.86 -1.71
CA ARG A 158 -12.04 17.68 -1.10
C ARG A 158 -11.31 16.89 -0.01
N GLN A 159 -12.03 15.99 0.67
CA GLN A 159 -11.46 15.13 1.71
C GLN A 159 -10.72 13.93 1.10
N VAL A 160 -11.23 13.39 -0.01
CA VAL A 160 -10.67 12.26 -0.74
C VAL A 160 -10.08 12.75 -2.06
N ALA A 161 -8.80 13.13 -2.06
CA ALA A 161 -8.05 13.61 -3.23
C ALA A 161 -6.57 13.22 -3.13
N GLY A 162 -6.02 12.52 -4.12
CA GLY A 162 -4.64 12.03 -4.07
C GLY A 162 -4.55 10.54 -4.38
N ALA A 163 -3.84 10.19 -5.46
CA ALA A 163 -3.69 8.80 -5.87
C ALA A 163 -2.91 7.94 -4.87
N TRP A 164 -1.91 8.52 -4.21
CA TRP A 164 -1.03 7.80 -3.28
C TRP A 164 -1.44 7.94 -1.81
N ARG A 165 -2.64 8.47 -1.53
CA ARG A 165 -3.23 8.47 -0.18
C ARG A 165 -3.99 7.18 0.05
N THR A 166 -4.02 6.75 1.31
CA THR A 166 -4.94 5.71 1.80
C THR A 166 -6.02 6.38 2.65
N TYR A 167 -7.24 5.84 2.61
CA TYR A 167 -8.39 6.41 3.33
C TYR A 167 -9.01 5.36 4.23
N GLN A 168 -9.38 5.78 5.44
CA GLN A 168 -10.04 4.93 6.43
C GLN A 168 -11.19 5.70 7.08
N PHE A 169 -12.37 5.08 7.11
CA PHE A 169 -13.59 5.64 7.68
C PHE A 169 -14.12 4.73 8.79
N ASP A 170 -14.40 5.31 9.97
CA ASP A 170 -15.26 4.67 10.97
C ASP A 170 -16.69 4.66 10.44
N VAL A 171 -17.23 3.48 10.14
CA VAL A 171 -18.57 3.32 9.59
C VAL A 171 -19.56 2.76 10.60
N SER A 172 -19.24 2.80 11.90
CA SER A 172 -20.05 2.23 12.98
C SER A 172 -21.48 2.78 13.03
N GLU A 173 -21.66 4.07 12.70
CA GLU A 173 -22.96 4.74 12.73
C GLU A 173 -23.86 4.43 11.52
N VAL A 174 -23.31 3.81 10.47
CA VAL A 174 -23.96 3.74 9.15
C VAL A 174 -24.04 2.30 8.63
N ALA A 175 -23.01 1.50 8.91
CA ALA A 175 -22.97 0.10 8.54
C ALA A 175 -24.02 -0.70 9.34
N LYS A 176 -24.60 -1.71 8.70
CA LYS A 176 -25.67 -2.55 9.23
C LYS A 176 -25.18 -4.00 9.36
N PRO A 177 -24.64 -4.43 10.52
CA PRO A 177 -24.23 -5.82 10.74
C PRO A 177 -25.40 -6.81 10.63
N GLY A 178 -25.21 -7.88 9.87
CA GLY A 178 -26.22 -8.91 9.58
C GLY A 178 -27.17 -8.55 8.44
N GLU A 179 -27.00 -7.38 7.83
CA GLU A 179 -27.84 -6.89 6.73
C GLU A 179 -26.99 -6.55 5.51
N LYS A 180 -27.69 -6.32 4.40
CA LYS A 180 -27.10 -5.83 3.16
C LYS A 180 -26.77 -4.35 3.28
N ASN A 181 -25.54 -4.01 2.96
CA ASN A 181 -24.99 -2.65 2.91
C ASN A 181 -24.72 -2.29 1.45
N VAL A 182 -24.84 -1.02 1.11
CA VAL A 182 -24.61 -0.51 -0.24
C VAL A 182 -23.61 0.63 -0.18
N LEU A 183 -22.47 0.45 -0.86
CA LEU A 183 -21.41 1.43 -1.01
C LEU A 183 -21.50 2.02 -2.42
N ALA A 184 -21.49 3.35 -2.52
CA ALA A 184 -21.34 4.06 -3.78
C ALA A 184 -20.18 5.06 -3.67
N VAL A 185 -19.36 5.10 -4.71
CA VAL A 185 -18.18 5.97 -4.82
C VAL A 185 -18.23 6.67 -6.16
N GLU A 186 -18.27 7.98 -6.16
CA GLU A 186 -18.20 8.79 -7.37
C GLU A 186 -16.76 9.26 -7.55
N VAL A 187 -16.09 8.77 -8.59
CA VAL A 187 -14.67 9.05 -8.86
C VAL A 187 -14.53 10.08 -9.97
N PHE A 188 -13.60 11.02 -9.79
CA PHE A 188 -13.29 12.06 -10.77
C PHE A 188 -11.90 11.81 -11.38
N ALA A 189 -11.79 12.02 -12.70
CA ALA A 189 -10.54 11.88 -13.42
C ALA A 189 -9.52 12.95 -12.99
N PRO A 190 -8.21 12.62 -12.98
CA PRO A 190 -7.19 13.62 -12.76
C PRO A 190 -7.06 14.60 -13.94
N THR A 191 -6.68 15.82 -13.62
CA THR A 191 -6.23 16.87 -14.52
C THR A 191 -4.70 16.94 -14.54
N PRO A 192 -4.07 17.71 -15.45
CA PRO A 192 -2.62 17.95 -15.42
C PRO A 192 -2.10 18.66 -14.16
N GLN A 193 -2.99 19.15 -13.30
CA GLN A 193 -2.70 19.84 -12.04
C GLN A 193 -3.02 18.97 -10.81
N ASP A 194 -3.22 17.67 -10.97
CA ASP A 194 -3.49 16.77 -9.85
C ASP A 194 -2.27 15.87 -9.59
N LEU A 195 -1.99 15.60 -8.31
CA LEU A 195 -0.95 14.69 -7.82
C LEU A 195 -1.35 13.21 -8.00
N ALA A 196 -1.48 12.79 -9.26
CA ALA A 196 -2.10 11.54 -9.68
C ALA A 196 -1.08 10.46 -10.08
N VAL A 197 -1.59 9.31 -10.57
CA VAL A 197 -0.78 8.33 -11.31
C VAL A 197 -0.54 8.86 -12.72
N THR A 198 0.69 8.74 -13.22
CA THR A 198 1.04 9.08 -14.61
C THR A 198 2.01 8.07 -15.21
N PHE A 199 2.02 7.92 -16.53
CA PHE A 199 3.09 7.23 -17.26
C PHE A 199 4.11 8.17 -17.89
N VAL A 200 3.99 9.48 -17.67
CA VAL A 200 4.86 10.46 -18.30
C VAL A 200 4.76 10.34 -19.83
N ASP A 201 5.86 9.97 -20.50
CA ASP A 201 5.96 9.60 -21.91
C ASP A 201 6.26 8.10 -22.12
N TRP A 202 6.29 7.28 -21.07
CA TRP A 202 6.70 5.86 -21.13
C TRP A 202 5.67 4.97 -21.81
N ASN A 203 4.41 5.29 -21.62
CA ASN A 203 3.28 4.53 -22.15
C ASN A 203 2.20 5.50 -22.63
N PRO A 204 1.50 5.21 -23.74
CA PRO A 204 0.31 5.97 -24.09
C PRO A 204 -0.66 6.02 -22.91
N THR A 205 -1.23 7.20 -22.64
CA THR A 205 -2.16 7.36 -21.52
C THR A 205 -3.58 6.91 -21.93
N PRO A 206 -4.20 5.97 -21.20
CA PRO A 206 -5.62 5.65 -21.40
C PRO A 206 -6.51 6.88 -21.33
N PRO A 207 -7.61 6.95 -22.10
CA PRO A 207 -8.44 8.15 -22.21
C PRO A 207 -9.16 8.56 -20.91
N ASP A 208 -9.28 7.65 -19.94
CA ASP A 208 -9.79 7.94 -18.60
C ASP A 208 -8.72 8.50 -17.64
N LYS A 209 -7.49 8.69 -18.11
CA LYS A 209 -6.34 9.06 -17.28
C LYS A 209 -6.20 8.16 -16.05
N MET A 210 -6.49 6.87 -16.24
CA MET A 210 -6.44 5.83 -15.21
C MET A 210 -7.36 6.10 -14.01
N MET A 211 -8.48 6.82 -14.20
CA MET A 211 -9.40 7.06 -13.09
C MET A 211 -10.03 5.75 -12.57
N GLY A 212 -10.25 5.67 -11.26
CA GLY A 212 -10.99 4.58 -10.65
C GLY A 212 -10.45 4.17 -9.28
N LEU A 213 -10.97 3.04 -8.81
CA LEU A 213 -10.54 2.39 -7.58
C LEU A 213 -9.38 1.44 -7.95
N PHE A 214 -8.18 2.00 -8.10
CA PHE A 214 -7.02 1.28 -8.66
C PHE A 214 -6.30 0.40 -7.63
N ARG A 215 -6.73 0.42 -6.36
CA ARG A 215 -6.32 -0.54 -5.32
C ARG A 215 -7.51 -1.02 -4.50
N ASP A 216 -7.23 -1.90 -3.54
CA ASP A 216 -8.23 -2.62 -2.78
C ASP A 216 -9.16 -1.68 -1.99
N VAL A 217 -10.40 -2.14 -1.89
CA VAL A 217 -11.42 -1.62 -0.97
C VAL A 217 -11.84 -2.76 -0.07
N TYR A 218 -11.82 -2.54 1.24
CA TYR A 218 -12.12 -3.60 2.20
C TYR A 218 -12.68 -3.06 3.51
N LEU A 219 -13.34 -3.94 4.26
CA LEU A 219 -13.69 -3.67 5.64
C LEU A 219 -12.80 -4.44 6.59
N THR A 220 -12.55 -3.83 7.74
CA THR A 220 -12.07 -4.53 8.92
C THR A 220 -12.96 -4.23 10.12
N THR A 221 -12.87 -5.05 11.16
CA THR A 221 -13.56 -4.78 12.42
C THR A 221 -12.62 -4.87 13.60
N THR A 222 -12.84 -4.02 14.61
CA THR A 222 -12.07 -3.98 15.86
C THR A 222 -13.00 -3.93 17.06
N GLY A 223 -12.48 -4.21 18.24
CA GLY A 223 -13.01 -3.70 19.49
C GLY A 223 -12.83 -2.18 19.61
N PRO A 224 -12.89 -1.62 20.82
CA PRO A 224 -12.89 -0.17 21.03
C PRO A 224 -11.56 0.51 20.68
N VAL A 225 -10.44 -0.24 20.62
CA VAL A 225 -9.12 0.29 20.25
C VAL A 225 -8.56 -0.50 19.06
N SER A 226 -8.20 0.20 17.99
CA SER A 226 -7.52 -0.38 16.82
C SER A 226 -6.01 -0.26 16.93
N VAL A 227 -5.30 -1.29 16.47
CA VAL A 227 -3.84 -1.33 16.33
C VAL A 227 -3.51 -0.95 14.89
N ARG A 228 -2.65 0.05 14.67
CA ARG A 228 -2.36 0.60 13.34
C ARG A 228 -0.86 0.79 13.14
N TYR A 229 -0.42 0.54 11.90
CA TYR A 229 0.94 0.84 11.41
C TYR A 229 2.09 0.35 12.30
N PRO A 230 2.09 -0.93 12.77
CA PRO A 230 3.24 -1.44 13.50
C PRO A 230 4.51 -1.34 12.64
N GLN A 231 5.64 -1.12 13.29
CA GLN A 231 6.95 -0.97 12.66
C GLN A 231 8.02 -1.58 13.55
N VAL A 232 8.99 -2.26 12.95
CA VAL A 232 10.24 -2.64 13.62
C VAL A 232 11.40 -1.88 12.99
N ILE A 233 12.11 -1.11 13.79
CA ILE A 233 13.35 -0.41 13.42
C ILE A 233 14.51 -1.23 13.94
N THR A 234 15.47 -1.51 13.07
CA THR A 234 16.62 -2.35 13.38
C THR A 234 17.91 -1.55 13.39
N ARG A 235 18.81 -1.91 14.30
CA ARG A 235 20.21 -1.46 14.33
C ARG A 235 21.09 -2.70 14.47
N LEU A 236 22.13 -2.78 13.65
CA LEU A 236 23.11 -3.87 13.65
C LEU A 236 24.48 -3.32 14.06
N ASN A 237 25.44 -4.20 14.28
CA ASN A 237 26.83 -3.89 14.53
C ASN A 237 27.75 -4.37 13.39
N PRO A 238 27.64 -3.79 12.17
CA PRO A 238 28.50 -4.19 11.06
C PRO A 238 29.98 -3.94 11.39
N PRO A 239 30.92 -4.83 10.97
CA PRO A 239 30.69 -6.01 10.12
C PRO A 239 30.39 -7.30 10.88
N ALA A 240 30.33 -7.29 12.22
CA ALA A 240 30.16 -8.49 13.04
C ALA A 240 28.77 -9.12 12.84
N LEU A 241 27.73 -8.28 12.84
CA LEU A 241 26.33 -8.69 12.60
C LEU A 241 25.81 -9.75 13.58
N ASP A 242 26.46 -9.90 14.73
CA ASP A 242 26.16 -10.87 15.78
C ASP A 242 25.22 -10.30 16.86
N GLU A 243 24.84 -9.03 16.74
CA GLU A 243 23.83 -8.39 17.59
C GLU A 243 22.90 -7.47 16.78
N ALA A 244 21.60 -7.53 17.06
CA ALA A 244 20.62 -6.56 16.57
C ALA A 244 19.83 -5.95 17.73
N THR A 245 19.73 -4.63 17.76
CA THR A 245 18.77 -3.92 18.63
C THR A 245 17.51 -3.59 17.85
N LEU A 246 16.35 -3.95 18.41
CA LEU A 246 15.04 -3.66 17.84
C LEU A 246 14.33 -2.55 18.61
N LYS A 247 13.68 -1.63 17.88
CA LYS A 247 12.68 -0.69 18.41
C LYS A 247 11.36 -0.96 17.69
N VAL A 248 10.30 -1.20 18.46
CA VAL A 248 8.95 -1.42 17.94
C VAL A 248 8.10 -0.18 18.19
N ASN A 249 7.50 0.36 17.14
CA ASN A 249 6.51 1.42 17.21
C ASN A 249 5.15 0.90 16.76
N VAL A 250 4.09 1.36 17.40
CA VAL A 250 2.72 1.09 16.98
C VAL A 250 1.79 2.25 17.31
N GLU A 251 0.86 2.56 16.41
CA GLU A 251 -0.18 3.56 16.64
C GLU A 251 -1.43 2.87 17.17
N LEU A 252 -2.00 3.40 18.25
CA LEU A 252 -3.24 2.93 18.85
C LEU A 252 -4.29 4.02 18.74
N ARG A 253 -5.49 3.67 18.29
CA ARG A 253 -6.62 4.59 18.14
C ARG A 253 -7.80 4.07 18.93
N ASN A 254 -8.24 4.84 19.92
CA ASN A 254 -9.52 4.60 20.58
C ASN A 254 -10.65 5.12 19.67
N ALA A 255 -11.55 4.23 19.26
CA ALA A 255 -12.72 4.57 18.46
C ALA A 255 -13.94 4.94 19.30
N SER A 256 -13.90 4.77 20.62
CA SER A 256 -15.02 5.08 21.49
C SER A 256 -14.99 6.51 22.02
N ASP A 257 -16.14 6.97 22.52
CA ASP A 257 -16.32 8.25 23.21
C ASP A 257 -15.97 8.19 24.71
N GLN A 258 -15.34 7.11 25.16
CA GLN A 258 -14.96 6.91 26.56
C GLN A 258 -13.47 6.57 26.65
N ALA A 259 -12.85 6.82 27.81
CA ALA A 259 -11.49 6.37 28.05
C ALA A 259 -11.43 4.83 28.10
N VAL A 260 -10.39 4.24 27.51
CA VAL A 260 -10.20 2.79 27.44
C VAL A 260 -8.86 2.43 28.05
N LYS A 261 -8.90 1.56 29.07
CA LYS A 261 -7.72 0.95 29.69
C LYS A 261 -7.45 -0.41 29.05
N GLY A 262 -6.19 -0.68 28.76
CA GLY A 262 -5.78 -1.94 28.16
C GLY A 262 -4.28 -2.15 28.17
N THR A 263 -3.85 -3.20 27.49
CA THR A 263 -2.44 -3.58 27.38
C THR A 263 -2.07 -3.73 25.93
N ALA A 264 -1.05 -3.01 25.48
CA ALA A 264 -0.39 -3.30 24.21
C ALA A 264 0.62 -4.43 24.43
N LYS A 265 0.50 -5.53 23.69
CA LYS A 265 1.38 -6.70 23.74
C LYS A 265 1.97 -6.94 22.36
N GLY A 266 3.29 -7.14 22.27
CA GLY A 266 3.95 -7.55 21.04
C GLY A 266 4.71 -8.86 21.20
N THR A 267 4.79 -9.61 20.10
CA THR A 267 5.50 -10.89 20.01
C THR A 267 6.32 -10.95 18.73
N ILE A 268 7.60 -11.31 18.85
CA ILE A 268 8.52 -11.61 17.75
C ILE A 268 9.15 -12.97 18.06
N GLU A 269 8.70 -14.03 17.39
CA GLU A 269 9.07 -15.42 17.73
C GLU A 269 8.85 -15.73 19.22
N LYS A 270 9.93 -15.92 19.99
CA LYS A 270 9.90 -16.19 21.44
C LYS A 270 10.02 -14.92 22.30
N ILE A 271 10.27 -13.76 21.68
CA ILE A 271 10.38 -12.48 22.38
C ILE A 271 8.98 -11.94 22.59
N GLU A 272 8.63 -11.69 23.86
CA GLU A 272 7.39 -11.02 24.24
C GLU A 272 7.66 -9.73 25.01
N PHE A 273 6.84 -8.71 24.76
CA PHE A 273 6.87 -7.44 25.49
C PHE A 273 5.46 -6.90 25.63
N SER A 274 5.18 -6.17 26.71
CA SER A 274 3.88 -5.57 26.91
C SER A 274 3.93 -4.34 27.80
N ARG A 275 2.96 -3.44 27.64
CA ARG A 275 2.81 -2.25 28.47
C ARG A 275 1.33 -1.95 28.70
N PRO A 276 0.88 -1.75 29.95
CA PRO A 276 -0.45 -1.22 30.22
C PRO A 276 -0.52 0.26 29.82
N LEU A 277 -1.67 0.69 29.31
CA LEU A 277 -1.92 2.08 28.99
C LEU A 277 -3.41 2.42 29.04
N GLU A 278 -3.69 3.72 29.07
CA GLU A 278 -5.01 4.30 28.95
C GLU A 278 -5.01 5.23 27.74
N LEU A 279 -6.05 5.12 26.91
CA LEU A 279 -6.35 6.07 25.85
C LEU A 279 -7.60 6.86 26.21
N GLY A 280 -7.55 8.18 26.11
CA GLY A 280 -8.71 9.05 26.21
C GLY A 280 -9.73 8.81 25.08
N PRO A 281 -10.94 9.40 25.20
CA PRO A 281 -11.95 9.36 24.14
C PRO A 281 -11.38 9.81 22.80
N ARG A 282 -11.59 9.01 21.75
CA ARG A 282 -11.14 9.32 20.38
C ARG A 282 -9.63 9.63 20.26
N GLU A 283 -8.80 9.25 21.23
CA GLU A 283 -7.36 9.52 21.22
C GLU A 283 -6.64 8.62 20.18
N THR A 284 -5.65 9.21 19.50
CA THR A 284 -4.60 8.47 18.77
C THR A 284 -3.29 8.64 19.51
N LYS A 285 -2.58 7.54 19.77
CA LYS A 285 -1.29 7.56 20.48
C LYS A 285 -0.30 6.58 19.87
N THR A 286 0.93 7.05 19.62
CA THR A 286 2.05 6.17 19.26
C THR A 286 2.72 5.64 20.52
N VAL A 287 2.96 4.32 20.53
CA VAL A 287 3.55 3.57 21.63
C VAL A 287 4.84 2.93 21.13
N SER A 288 5.96 3.27 21.78
CA SER A 288 7.28 2.68 21.49
C SER A 288 7.70 1.66 22.55
N PHE A 289 8.34 0.59 22.10
CA PHE A 289 9.04 -0.43 22.87
C PHE A 289 10.48 -0.50 22.37
N ASP A 290 11.45 -0.28 23.25
CA ASP A 290 12.87 -0.32 22.91
C ASP A 290 13.67 -1.05 24.00
N ALA A 291 14.94 -1.32 23.71
CA ALA A 291 15.83 -2.07 24.58
C ALA A 291 16.08 -1.43 25.96
N SER A 292 15.83 -0.12 26.14
CA SER A 292 16.00 0.52 27.44
C SER A 292 14.98 0.05 28.47
N SER A 293 13.75 -0.23 28.01
CA SER A 293 12.65 -0.72 28.84
C SER A 293 12.37 -2.21 28.64
N PHE A 294 12.79 -2.78 27.50
CA PHE A 294 12.58 -4.17 27.11
C PHE A 294 13.89 -4.79 26.61
N PRO A 295 14.84 -5.15 27.51
CA PRO A 295 16.16 -5.66 27.13
C PRO A 295 16.14 -6.87 26.20
N GLN A 296 15.06 -7.66 26.22
CA GLN A 296 14.84 -8.79 25.31
C GLN A 296 14.69 -8.38 23.82
N LEU A 297 14.58 -7.09 23.52
CA LEU A 297 14.63 -6.55 22.15
C LEU A 297 16.07 -6.39 21.62
N VAL A 298 17.07 -6.80 22.40
CA VAL A 298 18.44 -7.05 21.91
C VAL A 298 18.55 -8.54 21.55
N MET A 299 18.75 -8.82 20.27
CA MET A 299 18.87 -10.18 19.73
C MET A 299 20.34 -10.52 19.49
N SER A 300 20.79 -11.65 20.03
CA SER A 300 22.07 -12.24 19.68
C SER A 300 21.96 -13.14 18.45
N HIS A 301 22.97 -13.10 17.60
CA HIS A 301 23.07 -13.85 16.33
C HIS A 301 21.79 -13.80 15.48
N PRO A 302 21.28 -12.60 15.14
CA PRO A 302 20.07 -12.47 14.35
C PRO A 302 20.27 -13.09 12.96
N ARG A 303 19.22 -13.71 12.41
CA ARG A 303 19.16 -14.02 10.97
C ARG A 303 19.02 -12.72 10.19
N VAL A 304 20.13 -12.23 9.62
CA VAL A 304 20.19 -10.96 8.88
C VAL A 304 19.65 -11.13 7.46
N TRP A 305 18.81 -10.18 7.03
CA TRP A 305 18.29 -10.11 5.68
C TRP A 305 19.33 -9.52 4.71
N TRP A 306 19.46 -10.13 3.53
CA TRP A 306 20.36 -9.69 2.47
C TRP A 306 19.64 -9.63 1.11
N PRO A 307 20.11 -8.79 0.17
CA PRO A 307 19.72 -8.86 -1.24
C PRO A 307 20.12 -10.20 -1.88
N THR A 308 19.46 -10.59 -2.98
CA THR A 308 19.57 -11.92 -3.63
C THR A 308 21.00 -12.35 -3.99
N ALA A 309 21.93 -11.41 -4.17
CA ALA A 309 23.32 -11.69 -4.55
C ALA A 309 24.28 -11.75 -3.33
N LEU A 310 23.82 -11.39 -2.13
CA LEU A 310 24.67 -11.23 -0.95
C LEU A 310 24.36 -12.21 0.18
N GLY A 311 23.19 -12.85 0.18
CA GLY A 311 22.82 -13.81 1.21
C GLY A 311 21.37 -14.25 1.13
N GLN A 312 20.87 -14.81 2.24
CA GLN A 312 19.48 -15.23 2.38
C GLN A 312 18.56 -14.07 2.75
N GLN A 313 17.25 -14.28 2.62
CA GLN A 313 16.18 -13.31 2.89
C GLN A 313 15.33 -13.72 4.11
N PRO A 314 15.90 -13.95 5.32
CA PRO A 314 15.11 -14.25 6.50
C PRO A 314 14.14 -13.10 6.82
N LEU A 315 12.87 -13.45 7.02
CA LEU A 315 11.82 -12.54 7.46
C LEU A 315 11.28 -13.02 8.81
N TYR A 316 11.16 -12.08 9.74
CA TYR A 316 10.50 -12.26 11.03
C TYR A 316 9.06 -11.78 10.93
N THR A 317 8.24 -12.18 11.90
CA THR A 317 6.89 -11.64 12.07
C THR A 317 6.80 -10.94 13.42
N LEU A 318 6.40 -9.67 13.41
CA LEU A 318 5.91 -8.98 14.60
C LEU A 318 4.39 -9.12 14.62
N THR A 319 3.84 -9.62 15.71
CA THR A 319 2.40 -9.51 16.01
C THR A 319 2.21 -8.52 17.15
N VAL A 320 1.28 -7.57 17.02
CA VAL A 320 0.89 -6.62 18.07
C VAL A 320 -0.60 -6.76 18.35
N ASP A 321 -0.92 -6.99 19.61
CA ASP A 321 -2.25 -7.03 20.18
C ASP A 321 -2.51 -5.80 21.05
N PHE A 322 -3.73 -5.29 21.04
CA PHE A 322 -4.24 -4.46 22.14
C PHE A 322 -5.34 -5.21 22.88
N LEU A 323 -5.16 -5.45 24.17
CA LEU A 323 -6.11 -6.19 25.01
C LEU A 323 -6.90 -5.25 25.91
N VAL A 324 -8.23 -5.41 25.93
CA VAL A 324 -9.16 -4.74 26.85
C VAL A 324 -9.84 -5.81 27.69
N ASN A 325 -9.73 -5.73 29.02
CA ASN A 325 -10.26 -6.74 29.95
C ASN A 325 -9.84 -8.18 29.59
N GLY A 326 -8.58 -8.36 29.18
CA GLY A 326 -8.01 -9.66 28.79
C GLY A 326 -8.46 -10.19 27.41
N LYS A 327 -9.31 -9.45 26.67
CA LYS A 327 -9.75 -9.82 25.32
C LYS A 327 -9.07 -8.94 24.28
N VAL A 328 -8.70 -9.53 23.14
CA VAL A 328 -8.12 -8.79 22.02
C VAL A 328 -9.16 -7.81 21.46
N SER A 329 -8.84 -6.52 21.51
CA SER A 329 -9.58 -5.47 20.83
C SER A 329 -9.20 -5.45 19.35
N ASP A 330 -7.90 -5.44 19.05
CA ASP A 330 -7.41 -5.54 17.69
C ASP A 330 -6.02 -6.17 17.65
N ARG A 331 -5.67 -6.72 16.48
CA ARG A 331 -4.41 -7.39 16.20
C ARG A 331 -3.90 -6.99 14.81
N GLN A 332 -2.64 -6.59 14.75
CA GLN A 332 -1.90 -6.44 13.50
C GLN A 332 -0.67 -7.32 13.49
N ALA A 333 -0.29 -7.79 12.30
CA ALA A 333 0.95 -8.50 12.09
C ALA A 333 1.67 -7.95 10.86
N ILE A 334 2.99 -7.78 10.96
CA ILE A 334 3.84 -7.39 9.83
C ILE A 334 5.03 -8.35 9.72
N ARG A 335 5.48 -8.56 8.49
CA ARG A 335 6.80 -9.13 8.25
C ARG A 335 7.84 -8.02 8.23
N PHE A 336 9.04 -8.33 8.71
CA PHE A 336 10.19 -7.43 8.64
C PHE A 336 11.49 -8.23 8.49
N GLY A 337 12.52 -7.62 7.89
CA GLY A 337 13.86 -8.18 7.82
C GLY A 337 14.82 -7.39 8.71
N ILE A 338 15.70 -8.08 9.44
CA ILE A 338 16.76 -7.43 10.21
C ILE A 338 17.90 -7.08 9.26
N ARG A 339 18.09 -5.79 9.00
CA ARG A 339 19.18 -5.27 8.17
C ARG A 339 19.51 -3.83 8.57
N GLU A 340 20.59 -3.30 8.03
CA GLU A 340 20.93 -1.88 8.12
C GLU A 340 21.31 -1.35 6.75
N VAL A 341 20.82 -0.15 6.43
CA VAL A 341 21.13 0.54 5.18
C VAL A 341 21.70 1.91 5.49
N THR A 342 22.85 2.20 4.91
CA THR A 342 23.44 3.54 4.97
C THR A 342 23.82 4.01 3.57
N SER A 343 23.95 5.33 3.43
CA SER A 343 24.46 5.94 2.21
C SER A 343 25.38 7.10 2.55
N GLU A 344 26.43 7.25 1.77
CA GLU A 344 27.40 8.33 1.87
C GLU A 344 27.82 8.77 0.47
N PHE A 345 28.43 9.96 0.37
CA PHE A 345 29.18 10.34 -0.82
C PHE A 345 30.63 9.91 -0.66
N ASN A 346 31.20 9.30 -1.70
CA ASN A 346 32.64 9.06 -1.74
C ASN A 346 33.41 10.37 -2.00
N PRO A 347 34.75 10.39 -1.92
CA PRO A 347 35.54 11.60 -2.17
C PRO A 347 35.39 12.20 -3.58
N GLN A 348 34.84 11.44 -4.54
CA GLN A 348 34.54 11.90 -5.90
C GLN A 348 33.11 12.48 -6.03
N GLY A 349 32.34 12.53 -4.94
CA GLY A 349 30.96 13.01 -4.95
C GLY A 349 29.94 12.00 -5.48
N HIS A 350 30.32 10.74 -5.70
CA HIS A 350 29.39 9.69 -6.08
C HIS A 350 28.71 9.08 -4.85
N ARG A 351 27.40 8.83 -4.96
CA ARG A 351 26.63 8.19 -3.89
C ARG A 351 26.97 6.71 -3.81
N VAL A 352 27.28 6.24 -2.61
CA VAL A 352 27.54 4.84 -2.28
C VAL A 352 26.45 4.37 -1.32
N PHE A 353 25.89 3.19 -1.59
CA PHE A 353 24.99 2.51 -0.67
C PHE A 353 25.71 1.35 0.01
N LYS A 354 25.41 1.16 1.28
CA LYS A 354 25.89 0.02 2.07
C LYS A 354 24.70 -0.73 2.65
N ILE A 355 24.74 -2.05 2.57
CA ILE A 355 23.78 -2.94 3.24
C ILE A 355 24.57 -3.81 4.21
N ASN A 356 24.20 -3.76 5.48
CA ASN A 356 24.87 -4.47 6.58
C ASN A 356 26.40 -4.21 6.57
N GLY A 357 26.79 -2.96 6.32
CA GLY A 357 28.19 -2.53 6.23
C GLY A 357 28.92 -2.84 4.91
N ARG A 358 28.30 -3.55 3.96
CA ARG A 358 28.92 -3.89 2.66
C ARG A 358 28.47 -2.94 1.56
N ASN A 359 29.42 -2.35 0.83
CA ASN A 359 29.13 -1.58 -0.37
C ASN A 359 28.36 -2.43 -1.38
N ILE A 360 27.33 -1.85 -2.00
CA ILE A 360 26.58 -2.49 -3.07
C ILE A 360 26.58 -1.61 -4.32
N LEU A 361 26.92 -2.22 -5.45
CA LEU A 361 26.66 -1.63 -6.76
C LEU A 361 25.19 -1.86 -7.10
N ILE A 362 24.45 -0.77 -7.29
CA ILE A 362 23.07 -0.81 -7.76
C ILE A 362 23.07 -1.20 -9.25
N ARG A 363 22.48 -2.35 -9.56
CA ARG A 363 22.28 -2.85 -10.93
C ARG A 363 20.80 -3.08 -11.08
N GLY A 364 20.10 -2.15 -11.71
CA GLY A 364 18.65 -2.17 -11.73
C GLY A 364 18.01 -1.68 -13.01
N ALA A 365 16.68 -1.66 -13.00
CA ALA A 365 15.85 -1.15 -14.08
C ALA A 365 14.69 -0.33 -13.50
N GLY A 366 14.15 0.60 -14.30
CA GLY A 366 12.86 1.23 -14.00
C GLY A 366 11.73 0.23 -14.22
N TYR A 367 10.75 0.22 -13.32
CA TYR A 367 9.55 -0.60 -13.44
C TYR A 367 8.32 0.24 -13.76
N THR A 368 7.41 -0.33 -14.54
CA THR A 368 6.12 0.27 -14.86
C THR A 368 5.01 -0.77 -14.72
N PRO A 369 3.86 -0.43 -14.11
CA PRO A 369 2.69 -1.29 -14.10
C PRO A 369 2.10 -1.42 -15.50
N GLU A 370 1.15 -2.33 -15.64
CA GLU A 370 0.34 -2.46 -16.85
C GLU A 370 -0.48 -1.19 -17.11
N MET A 371 -0.69 -0.88 -18.39
CA MET A 371 -1.27 0.39 -18.87
C MET A 371 -2.59 0.78 -18.23
N LEU A 372 -3.46 -0.19 -17.92
CA LEU A 372 -4.78 0.07 -17.34
C LEU A 372 -4.79 -0.08 -15.81
N LEU A 373 -3.60 -0.21 -15.19
CA LEU A 373 -3.38 -0.49 -13.76
C LEU A 373 -4.05 -1.78 -13.28
N ARG A 374 -4.17 -2.80 -14.15
CA ARG A 374 -4.67 -4.11 -13.72
C ARG A 374 -3.56 -4.86 -13.00
N SER A 375 -3.72 -5.12 -11.70
CA SER A 375 -2.81 -5.98 -10.93
C SER A 375 -3.00 -7.46 -11.27
N SER A 376 -1.89 -8.21 -11.31
CA SER A 376 -1.84 -9.67 -11.40
C SER A 376 -0.63 -10.15 -10.60
N PRO A 377 -0.83 -10.84 -9.47
CA PRO A 377 0.24 -11.42 -8.68
C PRO A 377 1.16 -12.30 -9.52
N GLU A 378 0.59 -13.11 -10.42
CA GLU A 378 1.36 -14.02 -11.29
C GLU A 378 2.28 -13.25 -12.23
N ARG A 379 1.81 -12.14 -12.80
CA ARG A 379 2.62 -11.28 -13.66
C ARG A 379 3.72 -10.58 -12.88
N GLN A 380 3.39 -10.00 -11.72
CA GLN A 380 4.37 -9.33 -10.85
C GLN A 380 5.46 -10.30 -10.38
N GLU A 381 5.10 -11.54 -10.00
CA GLU A 381 6.07 -12.57 -9.62
C GLU A 381 6.99 -12.94 -10.79
N ALA A 382 6.45 -13.08 -12.01
CA ALA A 382 7.25 -13.35 -13.20
C ALA A 382 8.19 -12.17 -13.55
N GLU A 383 7.71 -10.93 -13.45
CA GLU A 383 8.50 -9.71 -13.67
C GLU A 383 9.66 -9.62 -12.67
N ILE A 384 9.42 -9.90 -11.38
CA ILE A 384 10.47 -9.92 -10.34
C ILE A 384 11.45 -11.08 -10.58
N ALA A 385 10.97 -12.25 -11.02
CA ALA A 385 11.84 -13.35 -11.41
C ALA A 385 12.75 -12.98 -12.60
N TYR A 386 12.25 -12.20 -13.57
CA TYR A 386 13.06 -11.70 -14.68
C TYR A 386 14.17 -10.75 -14.22
N VAL A 387 13.92 -9.90 -13.22
CA VAL A 387 14.97 -9.05 -12.62
C VAL A 387 16.13 -9.92 -12.09
N LYS A 388 15.83 -11.02 -11.40
CA LYS A 388 16.84 -11.98 -10.95
C LYS A 388 17.55 -12.67 -12.11
N HIS A 389 16.79 -13.12 -13.13
CA HIS A 389 17.37 -13.79 -14.30
C HIS A 389 18.31 -12.88 -15.11
N MET A 390 18.04 -11.56 -15.12
CA MET A 390 18.92 -10.55 -15.72
C MET A 390 20.12 -10.20 -14.83
N ASN A 391 20.30 -10.87 -13.68
CA ASN A 391 21.32 -10.57 -12.67
C ASN A 391 21.25 -9.13 -12.12
N LEU A 392 20.09 -8.49 -12.20
CA LEU A 392 19.82 -7.21 -11.54
C LEU A 392 19.52 -7.46 -10.05
N ASN A 393 19.75 -6.46 -9.22
CA ASN A 393 19.48 -6.50 -7.79
C ASN A 393 18.46 -5.45 -7.32
N THR A 394 18.04 -4.55 -8.21
CA THR A 394 17.24 -3.37 -7.83
C THR A 394 16.18 -3.04 -8.88
N ILE A 395 15.03 -2.55 -8.40
CA ILE A 395 13.96 -1.96 -9.21
C ILE A 395 13.74 -0.51 -8.75
N ARG A 396 13.66 0.43 -9.71
CA ARG A 396 13.27 1.82 -9.46
C ARG A 396 11.78 2.02 -9.76
N LEU A 397 11.07 2.58 -8.78
CA LEU A 397 9.64 2.92 -8.86
C LEU A 397 9.51 4.45 -8.87
N GLU A 398 9.65 5.06 -10.04
CA GLU A 398 9.55 6.52 -10.18
C GLU A 398 8.08 6.95 -10.28
N GLY A 399 7.44 7.13 -9.12
CA GLY A 399 6.02 7.41 -9.01
C GLY A 399 5.11 6.24 -9.38
N LYS A 400 5.65 5.05 -9.69
CA LYS A 400 4.90 3.83 -10.04
C LYS A 400 4.86 2.91 -8.83
N LEU A 401 4.28 3.40 -7.74
CA LEU A 401 4.29 2.68 -6.47
C LEU A 401 3.34 1.48 -6.56
N GLU A 402 3.89 0.27 -6.49
CA GLU A 402 3.13 -0.97 -6.63
C GLU A 402 2.40 -1.40 -5.35
N ASP A 403 1.53 -2.40 -5.46
CA ASP A 403 0.76 -2.98 -4.35
C ASP A 403 1.63 -3.77 -3.35
N ASP A 404 1.03 -4.20 -2.24
CA ASP A 404 1.77 -4.87 -1.17
C ASP A 404 2.28 -6.26 -1.58
N GLN A 405 1.59 -6.95 -2.50
CA GLN A 405 2.03 -8.24 -3.05
C GLN A 405 3.38 -8.09 -3.76
N PHE A 406 3.57 -7.02 -4.54
CA PHE A 406 4.83 -6.70 -5.18
C PHE A 406 5.94 -6.46 -4.14
N LEU A 407 5.68 -5.62 -3.13
CA LEU A 407 6.65 -5.30 -2.07
C LEU A 407 7.07 -6.55 -1.29
N GLU A 408 6.11 -7.39 -0.91
CA GLU A 408 6.34 -8.64 -0.19
C GLU A 408 7.10 -9.67 -1.03
N THR A 409 6.87 -9.69 -2.34
CA THR A 409 7.62 -10.54 -3.26
C THR A 409 9.06 -10.05 -3.36
N CYS A 410 9.31 -8.74 -3.49
CA CYS A 410 10.66 -8.18 -3.45
C CYS A 410 11.40 -8.47 -2.13
N ASP A 411 10.71 -8.43 -1.00
CA ASP A 411 11.28 -8.81 0.31
C ASP A 411 11.73 -10.27 0.34
N ARG A 412 10.88 -11.18 -0.14
CA ARG A 412 11.15 -12.63 -0.18
C ARG A 412 12.26 -12.96 -1.17
N GLU A 413 12.28 -12.28 -2.30
CA GLU A 413 13.19 -12.54 -3.40
C GLU A 413 14.52 -11.80 -3.29
N GLY A 414 14.65 -10.85 -2.34
CA GLY A 414 15.88 -10.11 -2.12
C GLY A 414 16.14 -9.06 -3.20
N ILE A 415 15.09 -8.54 -3.84
CA ILE A 415 15.18 -7.48 -4.83
C ILE A 415 14.98 -6.14 -4.14
N LEU A 416 15.93 -5.24 -4.29
CA LEU A 416 15.91 -3.92 -3.69
C LEU A 416 14.95 -2.98 -4.41
N LEU A 417 14.30 -2.09 -3.68
CA LEU A 417 13.35 -1.11 -4.21
C LEU A 417 13.83 0.32 -3.96
N MET A 418 13.78 1.14 -5.02
CA MET A 418 14.01 2.59 -5.00
C MET A 418 12.70 3.34 -5.34
N PRO A 419 11.75 3.46 -4.39
CA PRO A 419 10.55 4.26 -4.57
C PRO A 419 10.82 5.76 -4.45
N GLY A 420 9.98 6.54 -5.13
CA GLY A 420 9.92 7.99 -4.99
C GLY A 420 8.83 8.61 -5.84
N TRP A 421 8.80 9.94 -5.87
CA TRP A 421 7.86 10.69 -6.70
C TRP A 421 8.23 10.67 -8.19
N CYS A 422 7.23 10.96 -9.03
CA CYS A 422 7.37 10.98 -10.48
C CYS A 422 8.00 12.29 -10.94
N CYS A 423 8.79 12.26 -12.02
CA CYS A 423 9.16 13.49 -12.73
C CYS A 423 8.03 14.00 -13.62
N CYS A 424 8.29 15.17 -14.21
CA CYS A 424 7.74 15.56 -15.51
C CYS A 424 6.22 15.73 -15.57
N ASP A 425 5.55 15.71 -14.42
CA ASP A 425 4.14 16.00 -14.24
C ASP A 425 3.96 16.96 -13.04
N HIS A 426 2.74 17.03 -12.49
CA HIS A 426 2.44 17.94 -11.38
C HIS A 426 3.29 17.69 -10.12
N TRP A 427 3.84 16.49 -9.92
CA TRP A 427 4.69 16.17 -8.75
C TRP A 427 5.96 17.02 -8.68
N GLU A 428 6.46 17.55 -9.81
CA GLU A 428 7.63 18.44 -9.87
C GLU A 428 7.28 19.88 -10.31
N LYS A 429 6.00 20.21 -10.41
CA LYS A 429 5.54 21.59 -10.71
C LYS A 429 5.26 22.37 -9.42
N TRP A 430 6.17 22.34 -8.46
CA TRP A 430 5.98 22.98 -7.14
C TRP A 430 5.64 24.46 -7.19
N LYS A 431 6.06 25.17 -8.25
CA LYS A 431 5.71 26.59 -8.47
C LYS A 431 4.22 26.82 -8.73
N ASP A 432 3.53 25.79 -9.21
CA ASP A 432 2.11 25.80 -9.57
C ASP A 432 1.25 25.16 -8.46
N TRP A 433 1.86 24.71 -7.35
CA TRP A 433 1.15 24.09 -6.24
C TRP A 433 0.36 25.08 -5.39
N ASP A 434 -0.87 24.72 -5.08
CA ASP A 434 -1.71 25.43 -4.10
C ASP A 434 -1.70 24.73 -2.71
N ASP A 435 -2.55 25.19 -1.79
CA ASP A 435 -2.65 24.62 -0.44
C ASP A 435 -3.21 23.17 -0.45
N GLU A 436 -4.07 22.83 -1.41
CA GLU A 436 -4.56 21.45 -1.58
C GLU A 436 -3.40 20.55 -2.01
N ASP A 437 -2.59 20.97 -2.98
CA ASP A 437 -1.42 20.22 -3.44
C ASP A 437 -0.43 19.91 -2.32
N HIS A 438 -0.07 20.92 -1.51
CA HIS A 438 0.82 20.71 -0.36
C HIS A 438 0.23 19.70 0.63
N SER A 439 -1.07 19.78 0.91
CA SER A 439 -1.78 18.87 1.80
C SER A 439 -1.84 17.45 1.24
N VAL A 440 -2.14 17.30 -0.06
CA VAL A 440 -2.21 16.01 -0.75
C VAL A 440 -0.83 15.37 -0.84
N ALA A 441 0.22 16.13 -1.16
CA ALA A 441 1.60 15.64 -1.21
C ALA A 441 2.06 15.14 0.18
N ALA A 442 1.81 15.92 1.23
CA ALA A 442 2.14 15.54 2.61
C ALA A 442 1.44 14.24 3.03
N GLN A 443 0.12 14.15 2.81
CA GLN A 443 -0.66 12.98 3.20
C GLN A 443 -0.37 11.75 2.33
N SER A 444 0.02 11.96 1.07
CA SER A 444 0.52 10.91 0.17
C SER A 444 1.83 10.34 0.72
N LEU A 445 2.78 11.19 1.10
CA LEU A 445 4.02 10.72 1.72
C LEU A 445 3.74 9.97 3.02
N GLU A 446 2.88 10.51 3.90
CA GLU A 446 2.53 9.82 5.15
C GLU A 446 1.95 8.41 4.89
N SER A 447 1.08 8.28 3.88
CA SER A 447 0.48 7.01 3.49
C SER A 447 1.53 6.03 2.96
N GLN A 448 2.39 6.48 2.02
CA GLN A 448 3.39 5.60 1.41
C GLN A 448 4.48 5.20 2.39
N ILE A 449 4.96 6.11 3.24
CA ILE A 449 6.01 5.78 4.22
C ILE A 449 5.48 4.79 5.28
N ARG A 450 4.24 4.93 5.74
CA ARG A 450 3.62 3.95 6.66
C ARG A 450 3.55 2.56 6.03
N ARG A 451 3.30 2.47 4.73
CA ARG A 451 3.24 1.22 3.97
C ARG A 451 4.63 0.62 3.73
N LEU A 452 5.59 1.45 3.29
CA LEU A 452 6.91 1.01 2.83
C LEU A 452 7.91 0.70 3.95
N ARG A 453 7.82 1.37 5.12
CA ARG A 453 8.88 1.37 6.14
C ARG A 453 9.17 0.04 6.83
N SER A 454 8.31 -0.98 6.65
CA SER A 454 8.51 -2.33 7.20
C SER A 454 9.14 -3.30 6.19
N HIS A 455 9.23 -2.92 4.92
CA HIS A 455 9.74 -3.79 3.85
C HIS A 455 11.28 -3.75 3.77
N PRO A 456 12.01 -4.84 4.04
CA PRO A 456 13.46 -4.89 3.91
C PRO A 456 13.96 -4.77 2.46
N SER A 457 13.12 -4.90 1.44
CA SER A 457 13.50 -4.57 0.06
C SER A 457 13.67 -3.07 -0.16
N VAL A 458 12.87 -2.23 0.51
CA VAL A 458 12.86 -0.78 0.29
C VAL A 458 14.02 -0.12 1.00
N PHE A 459 15.08 0.27 0.28
CA PHE A 459 16.35 0.71 0.90
C PHE A 459 16.62 2.21 0.78
N VAL A 460 15.76 2.96 0.09
CA VAL A 460 15.92 4.39 -0.11
C VAL A 460 14.58 5.01 -0.49
N TRP A 461 14.40 6.30 -0.22
CA TRP A 461 13.28 7.10 -0.70
C TRP A 461 13.76 8.31 -1.50
N PHE A 462 13.12 8.59 -2.64
CA PHE A 462 13.40 9.77 -3.47
C PHE A 462 12.28 10.81 -3.37
N ASN A 463 12.61 12.02 -2.91
CA ASN A 463 11.66 13.13 -2.75
C ASN A 463 11.31 13.84 -4.08
N GLY A 464 12.07 13.58 -5.13
CA GLY A 464 11.90 14.05 -6.49
C GLY A 464 12.61 13.09 -7.45
N SER A 465 12.38 13.23 -8.74
CA SER A 465 13.06 12.43 -9.77
C SER A 465 14.09 13.29 -10.48
N ASP A 466 13.66 14.18 -11.36
CA ASP A 466 14.57 14.94 -12.22
C ASP A 466 15.09 16.16 -11.50
N ASN A 467 14.26 16.74 -10.64
CA ASN A 467 14.58 17.96 -9.91
C ASN A 467 14.47 17.74 -8.39
N PRO A 468 15.37 18.34 -7.60
CA PRO A 468 15.19 18.37 -6.16
C PRO A 468 13.98 19.28 -5.81
N PRO A 469 13.14 18.91 -4.83
CA PRO A 469 12.08 19.79 -4.38
C PRO A 469 12.64 21.11 -3.83
N PRO A 470 11.90 22.22 -3.93
CA PRO A 470 12.29 23.47 -3.28
C PRO A 470 12.30 23.28 -1.76
N ALA A 471 13.13 24.06 -1.06
CA ALA A 471 13.43 23.88 0.37
C ALA A 471 12.20 23.72 1.29
N ARG A 472 11.11 24.46 1.03
CA ARG A 472 9.85 24.33 1.80
C ARG A 472 9.23 22.94 1.65
N VAL A 473 9.17 22.42 0.43
CA VAL A 473 8.58 21.11 0.12
C VAL A 473 9.50 20.00 0.61
N GLU A 474 10.82 20.15 0.41
CA GLU A 474 11.79 19.19 0.92
C GLU A 474 11.73 19.08 2.44
N GLN A 475 11.69 20.22 3.16
CA GLN A 475 11.57 20.21 4.63
C GLN A 475 10.27 19.53 5.09
N MET A 476 9.15 19.80 4.43
CA MET A 476 7.88 19.11 4.70
C MET A 476 8.03 17.59 4.59
N TYR A 477 8.69 17.10 3.53
CA TYR A 477 8.94 15.68 3.36
C TYR A 477 9.88 15.11 4.42
N LEU A 478 10.97 15.81 4.75
CA LEU A 478 11.93 15.39 5.78
C LEU A 478 11.27 15.34 7.17
N ASP A 479 10.39 16.28 7.50
CA ASP A 479 9.66 16.29 8.77
C ASP A 479 8.72 15.09 8.88
N ILE A 480 8.04 14.71 7.79
CA ILE A 480 7.20 13.51 7.74
C ILE A 480 8.05 12.24 7.89
N LEU A 481 9.15 12.13 7.17
CA LEU A 481 10.07 10.98 7.24
C LEU A 481 10.63 10.82 8.66
N LYS A 482 11.00 11.93 9.32
CA LYS A 482 11.43 11.94 10.71
C LYS A 482 10.30 11.54 11.68
N LYS A 483 9.11 12.13 11.53
CA LYS A 483 7.92 11.81 12.34
C LYS A 483 7.53 10.34 12.26
N LEU A 484 7.72 9.72 11.10
CA LEU A 484 7.37 8.32 10.84
C LEU A 484 8.53 7.35 11.07
N ASP A 485 9.63 7.82 11.69
CA ASP A 485 10.83 7.02 11.96
C ASP A 485 11.29 6.23 10.71
N TRP A 486 11.36 6.89 9.54
CA TRP A 486 11.86 6.26 8.30
C TRP A 486 13.30 5.74 8.53
N PRO A 487 13.55 4.43 8.34
CA PRO A 487 14.82 3.83 8.77
C PRO A 487 15.92 3.88 7.71
N ASN A 488 15.64 4.36 6.49
CA ASN A 488 16.53 4.23 5.35
C ASN A 488 17.06 5.61 4.88
N PRO A 489 18.09 5.63 4.01
CA PRO A 489 18.50 6.83 3.30
C PRO A 489 17.34 7.55 2.58
N VAL A 490 17.47 8.86 2.49
CA VAL A 490 16.59 9.75 1.74
C VAL A 490 17.44 10.50 0.73
N VAL A 491 16.95 10.61 -0.49
CA VAL A 491 17.61 11.34 -1.57
C VAL A 491 16.66 12.42 -2.07
N SER A 492 17.20 13.63 -2.28
CA SER A 492 16.41 14.78 -2.75
C SER A 492 15.82 14.52 -4.15
N SER A 493 16.67 14.13 -5.10
CA SER A 493 16.30 13.75 -6.47
C SER A 493 17.21 12.65 -7.04
N ALA A 494 16.84 12.08 -8.19
CA ALA A 494 17.66 11.10 -8.90
C ALA A 494 18.85 11.73 -9.64
N THR A 495 18.90 13.05 -9.75
CA THR A 495 19.93 13.85 -10.43
C THR A 495 21.08 14.30 -9.55
#